data_AF-A0A0B6Y7Q2-F1
#
_entry.id   AF-A0A0B6Y7Q2-F1
#
_cell.length_a   1.000
_cell.length_b   1.000
_cell.length_c   1.000
_cell.angle_alpha   90.00
_cell.angle_beta   90.00
_cell.angle_gamma   90.00
#
_symmetry.space_group_name_H-M   'P 1'
#
loop_
_entity.id
_entity.type
_entity.pdbx_description
1 polymer ?
#
loop_
_entity_poly.entity_id
_entity_poly.type
_entity_poly.pdbx_seq_one_letter_code
_entity_poly.pdbx_strand_id
1 'polypeptide(L)'
;KYVDTIGVLTFNATLADAAKRIECQAITDFMESPFRTFATLDVQFAPDLRMTVNVTSRNIKEYDHVRFQCVGHANPATVIWSWYRNDHPIKDA
;
A
#
# COMPACT_ATOMS: atom_id res chain seq x y z
N LYS A 1 12.61 27.33 34.43
CA LYS A 1 11.32 26.99 33.80
C LYS A 1 11.64 26.19 32.54
N TYR A 2 11.25 24.93 32.48
CA TYR A 2 11.32 24.16 31.23
C TYR A 2 10.09 24.51 30.41
N VAL A 3 10.27 24.75 29.11
CA VAL A 3 9.18 25.01 28.18
C VAL A 3 9.26 23.94 27.11
N ASP A 4 8.19 23.16 26.97
CA ASP A 4 8.11 22.16 25.92
C ASP A 4 7.97 22.88 24.57
N THR A 5 8.79 22.49 23.61
CA THR A 5 8.69 22.98 22.22
C THR A 5 8.03 21.89 21.39
N ILE A 6 6.92 22.23 20.74
CA ILE A 6 6.10 21.29 19.97
C ILE A 6 6.19 21.67 18.49
N GLY A 7 6.66 20.73 17.66
CA GLY A 7 6.58 20.83 16.20
C GLY A 7 5.36 20.07 15.68
N VAL A 8 4.54 20.72 14.87
CA VAL A 8 3.33 20.12 14.28
C VAL A 8 3.50 20.05 12.76
N LEU A 9 3.39 18.83 12.22
CA LEU A 9 3.33 18.58 10.77
C LEU A 9 1.92 18.11 10.41
N THR A 10 1.26 18.83 9.50
CA THR A 10 -0.05 18.45 8.95
C THR A 10 0.08 18.23 7.45
N PHE A 11 -0.34 17.06 6.96
CA PHE A 11 -0.34 16.73 5.54
C PHE A 11 -1.39 15.66 5.24
N ASN A 12 -1.79 15.57 3.97
CA ASN A 12 -2.65 14.50 3.49
C ASN A 12 -1.78 13.35 3.01
N ALA A 13 -1.77 12.24 3.76
CA ALA A 13 -1.01 11.06 3.38
C ALA A 13 -1.59 10.38 2.13
N THR A 14 -0.71 9.88 1.28
CA THR A 14 -1.07 9.15 0.06
C THR A 14 -0.50 7.72 0.08
N LEU A 15 -0.94 6.87 -0.87
CA LEU A 15 -0.37 5.54 -1.05
C LEU A 15 1.16 5.58 -1.24
N ALA A 16 1.68 6.62 -1.87
CA ALA A 16 3.11 6.78 -2.08
C ALA A 16 3.87 6.97 -0.76
N ASP A 17 3.20 7.31 0.34
CA ASP A 17 3.80 7.55 1.66
C ASP A 17 3.78 6.34 2.59
N ALA A 18 3.10 5.26 2.18
CA ALA A 18 3.08 4.00 2.91
C ALA A 18 4.50 3.51 3.18
N ALA A 19 4.76 3.10 4.42
CA ALA A 19 6.05 2.63 4.90
C ALA A 19 7.22 3.64 4.81
N LYS A 20 6.98 4.90 4.43
CA LYS A 20 7.98 5.97 4.57
C LYS A 20 8.17 6.36 6.04
N ARG A 21 9.30 7.00 6.35
CA ARG A 21 9.64 7.48 7.69
C ARG A 21 9.40 8.99 7.80
N ILE A 22 8.72 9.39 8.86
CA ILE A 22 8.72 10.78 9.34
C ILE A 22 9.77 10.90 10.42
N GLU A 23 10.56 11.97 10.36
CA GLU A 23 11.59 12.28 11.34
C GLU A 23 11.29 13.61 12.03
N CYS A 24 11.40 13.62 13.36
CA CYS A 24 11.37 14.83 14.17
C CYS A 24 12.78 15.13 14.65
N GLN A 25 13.23 16.37 14.45
CA GLN A 25 14.56 16.84 14.83
C GLN A 25 14.45 17.98 15.83
N ALA A 26 15.22 17.90 16.92
CA ALA A 26 15.43 19.00 17.85
C ALA A 26 16.88 19.47 17.77
N ILE A 27 17.07 20.74 17.39
CA ILE A 27 18.38 21.37 17.23
C ILE A 27 18.43 22.73 17.94
N THR A 28 19.62 23.13 18.38
CA THR A 28 19.93 24.46 18.93
C THR A 28 21.26 24.91 18.36
N ASP A 29 21.53 26.21 18.34
CA ASP A 29 22.75 26.79 17.73
C ASP A 29 24.08 26.29 18.33
N PHE A 30 24.05 25.72 19.54
CA PHE A 30 25.23 25.19 20.23
C PHE A 30 25.48 23.69 20.00
N MET A 31 24.62 23.00 19.24
CA MET A 31 24.75 21.57 19.00
C MET A 31 25.38 21.28 17.63
N GLU A 32 26.34 20.35 17.59
CA GLU A 32 26.95 19.87 16.34
C GLU A 32 25.99 18.97 15.53
N SER A 33 25.01 18.35 16.19
CA SER A 33 24.01 17.49 15.55
C SER A 33 22.66 17.51 16.27
N PRO A 34 21.53 17.31 15.56
CA PRO A 34 20.22 17.31 16.18
C PRO A 34 19.91 16.00 16.91
N PHE A 35 19.08 16.07 17.95
CA PHE A 35 18.37 14.89 18.45
C PHE A 35 17.31 14.49 17.45
N ARG A 36 17.21 13.19 17.15
CA ARG A 36 16.29 12.65 16.15
C ARG A 36 15.42 11.55 16.74
N THR A 37 14.14 11.57 16.39
CA THR A 37 13.25 10.42 16.54
C THR A 37 12.47 10.22 15.26
N PHE A 38 11.97 9.02 15.02
CA PHE A 38 11.26 8.69 13.80
C PHE A 38 10.05 7.81 14.06
N ALA A 39 9.09 7.89 13.15
CA ALA A 39 7.95 6.98 13.06
C ALA A 39 7.80 6.51 11.61
N THR A 40 7.41 5.25 11.44
CA THR A 40 7.04 4.70 10.13
C THR A 40 5.55 4.95 9.90
N LEU A 41 5.21 5.44 8.71
CA LEU A 41 3.83 5.69 8.33
C LEU A 41 3.09 4.39 7.99
N ASP A 42 2.05 4.09 8.77
CA ASP A 42 1.06 3.06 8.47
C ASP A 42 -0.13 3.70 7.74
N VAL A 43 0.00 3.84 6.42
CA VAL A 43 -1.06 4.41 5.57
C VAL A 43 -1.99 3.29 5.14
N GLN A 44 -3.25 3.38 5.54
CA GLN A 44 -4.29 2.44 5.09
C GLN A 44 -4.85 2.86 3.73
N PHE A 45 -5.09 1.88 2.86
CA PHE A 45 -5.58 2.10 1.52
C PHE A 45 -6.43 0.92 1.05
N ALA A 46 -7.40 1.23 0.19
CA ALA A 46 -8.23 0.22 -0.46
C ALA A 46 -7.36 -0.68 -1.35
N PRO A 47 -7.73 -1.97 -1.53
CA PRO A 47 -6.96 -2.88 -2.35
C PRO A 47 -6.75 -2.36 -3.78
N ASP A 48 -5.50 -2.24 -4.20
CA ASP A 48 -5.11 -2.00 -5.59
C ASP A 48 -4.93 -3.35 -6.29
N LEU A 49 -5.60 -3.52 -7.42
CA LEU A 49 -5.77 -4.80 -8.10
C LEU A 49 -5.17 -4.77 -9.50
N ARG A 50 -4.32 -5.75 -9.80
CA ARG A 50 -3.82 -6.02 -11.14
C ARG A 50 -4.20 -7.42 -11.57
N MET A 51 -5.02 -7.48 -12.63
CA MET A 51 -5.38 -8.71 -13.29
C MET A 51 -4.48 -8.94 -14.51
N THR A 52 -3.94 -10.13 -14.63
CA THR A 52 -3.21 -10.58 -15.82
C THR A 52 -3.81 -11.88 -16.32
N VAL A 53 -3.78 -12.06 -17.63
CA VAL A 53 -4.18 -13.31 -18.26
C VAL A 53 -2.93 -13.94 -18.85
N ASN A 54 -2.61 -15.15 -18.41
CA ASN A 54 -1.58 -15.93 -19.08
C ASN A 54 -2.26 -16.73 -20.19
N VAL A 55 -2.18 -16.22 -21.42
CA VAL A 55 -2.63 -16.92 -22.63
C VAL A 55 -1.41 -17.20 -23.49
N THR A 56 -1.08 -18.47 -23.66
CA THR A 56 0.03 -18.92 -24.50
C THR A 56 -0.22 -18.74 -26.00
N SER A 57 -1.44 -18.37 -26.43
CA SER A 57 -1.78 -18.15 -27.84
C SER A 57 -2.78 -17.00 -28.00
N ARG A 58 -2.65 -16.20 -29.06
CA ARG A 58 -3.62 -15.12 -29.37
C ARG A 58 -5.00 -15.62 -29.80
N ASN A 59 -5.16 -16.94 -29.96
CA ASN A 59 -6.40 -17.60 -30.38
C ASN A 59 -6.76 -18.68 -29.35
N ILE A 60 -7.61 -18.30 -28.41
CA ILE A 60 -8.22 -19.24 -27.45
C ILE A 60 -9.29 -20.03 -28.20
N LYS A 61 -9.20 -21.36 -28.16
CA LYS A 61 -10.18 -22.29 -28.71
C LYS A 61 -10.90 -23.04 -27.59
N GLU A 62 -11.98 -23.70 -27.96
CA GLU A 62 -12.61 -24.66 -27.06
C GLU A 62 -11.57 -25.70 -26.61
N TYR A 63 -11.65 -26.09 -25.34
CA TYR A 63 -10.71 -27.00 -24.66
C TYR A 63 -9.32 -26.42 -24.35
N ASP A 64 -9.04 -25.15 -24.66
CA ASP A 64 -7.81 -24.50 -24.20
C ASP A 64 -7.87 -24.17 -22.70
N HIS A 65 -6.75 -24.37 -22.01
CA HIS A 65 -6.60 -23.96 -20.62
C HIS A 65 -6.13 -22.52 -20.53
N VAL A 66 -6.92 -21.68 -19.86
CA VAL A 66 -6.58 -20.29 -19.55
C VAL A 66 -6.40 -20.11 -18.06
N ARG A 67 -5.41 -19.31 -17.68
CA ARG A 67 -5.18 -18.94 -16.28
C ARG A 67 -5.28 -17.43 -16.12
N PHE A 68 -6.24 -17.02 -15.31
CA PHE A 68 -6.32 -15.66 -14.81
C PHE A 68 -5.54 -15.56 -13.51
N GLN A 69 -4.74 -14.52 -13.39
CA GLN A 69 -4.00 -14.21 -12.17
C GLN A 69 -4.43 -12.84 -11.68
N CYS A 70 -4.84 -12.78 -10.41
CA CYS A 70 -5.17 -11.56 -9.71
C CYS A 70 -4.09 -11.31 -8.66
N VAL A 71 -3.37 -10.20 -8.78
CA VAL A 71 -2.40 -9.75 -7.77
C VAL A 71 -2.97 -8.49 -7.15
N GLY A 72 -2.99 -8.43 -5.82
CA GLY A 72 -3.55 -7.30 -5.11
C GLY A 72 -2.67 -6.85 -3.95
N HIS A 73 -2.60 -5.54 -3.77
CA HIS A 73 -1.90 -4.90 -2.65
C HIS A 73 -2.93 -4.13 -1.82
N ALA A 74 -2.95 -4.38 -0.51
CA ALA A 74 -3.90 -3.74 0.40
C ALA A 74 -3.23 -3.50 1.75
N ASN A 75 -3.68 -2.45 2.45
CA ASN A 75 -3.33 -2.25 3.85
C ASN A 75 -4.59 -1.79 4.61
N PRO A 76 -5.12 -2.59 5.57
CA PRO A 76 -4.58 -3.84 6.08
C PRO A 76 -4.51 -4.98 5.04
N ALA A 77 -3.54 -5.88 5.20
CA ALA A 77 -3.32 -7.01 4.29
C ALA A 77 -4.45 -8.07 4.33
N THR A 78 -5.30 -8.03 5.36
CA THR A 78 -6.40 -8.98 5.55
C THR A 78 -7.59 -8.60 4.67
N VAL A 79 -7.64 -9.14 3.46
CA VAL A 79 -8.74 -8.94 2.51
C VAL A 79 -9.17 -10.26 1.87
N ILE A 80 -10.44 -10.33 1.48
CA ILE A 80 -11.03 -11.49 0.80
C ILE A 80 -11.10 -11.18 -0.69
N TRP A 81 -10.47 -12.03 -1.50
CA TRP A 81 -10.52 -11.95 -2.95
C TRP A 81 -11.68 -12.80 -3.48
N SER A 82 -12.37 -12.35 -4.51
CA SER A 82 -13.48 -13.08 -5.13
C SER A 82 -13.48 -12.86 -6.63
N TRP A 83 -13.72 -13.93 -7.38
CA TRP A 83 -13.78 -13.90 -8.84
C TRP A 83 -15.21 -13.68 -9.32
N TYR A 84 -15.35 -12.85 -10.34
CA TYR A 84 -16.62 -12.56 -10.99
C TYR A 84 -16.49 -12.72 -12.50
N ARG A 85 -17.55 -13.23 -13.12
CA ARG A 85 -17.73 -13.25 -14.58
C ARG A 85 -19.10 -12.71 -14.91
N ASN A 86 -19.16 -11.58 -15.62
CA ASN A 86 -20.40 -10.88 -15.95
C ASN A 86 -21.27 -10.64 -14.69
N ASP A 87 -20.66 -10.07 -13.65
CA ASP A 87 -21.29 -9.79 -12.35
C ASP A 87 -21.79 -11.01 -11.55
N HIS A 88 -21.50 -12.23 -12.02
CA HIS A 88 -21.81 -13.46 -11.30
C HIS A 88 -20.57 -14.01 -10.58
N PRO A 89 -20.66 -14.31 -9.27
CA PRO A 89 -19.53 -14.85 -8.50
C PRO A 89 -19.18 -16.26 -8.95
N ILE A 90 -17.87 -16.53 -9.11
CA ILE A 90 -17.32 -17.85 -9.38
C ILE A 90 -16.95 -18.48 -8.02
N LYS A 91 -17.69 -19.51 -7.60
CA LYS A 91 -17.53 -20.12 -6.27
C LYS A 91 -16.35 -21.10 -6.17
N ASP A 92 -15.87 -21.59 -7.32
CA ASP A 92 -14.86 -22.65 -7.42
C ASP A 92 -13.59 -22.16 -8.16
N ALA A 93 -13.27 -20.86 -8.04
CA ALA A 93 -12.11 -20.24 -8.69
C ALA A 93 -10.81 -20.37 -7.88
#